data_AF-A0A7X7GVC1-F1
#
_entry.id   AF-A0A7X7GVC1-F1
#
_cell.length_a   1.000
_cell.length_b   1.000
_cell.length_c   1.000
_cell.angle_alpha   90.00
_cell.angle_beta   90.00
_cell.angle_gamma   90.00
#
_symmetry.space_group_name_H-M   'P 1'
#
loop_
_entity.id
_entity.type
_entity.pdbx_description
1 polymer ?
#
loop_
_entity_poly.entity_id
_entity_poly.type
_entity_poly.pdbx_seq_one_letter_code
_entity_poly.pdbx_strand_id
1 'polypeptide(L)'
;MSRPPLRRVARWVPLSLVPCVVILAPTSGHTAPPGELPPPEPLAGQEPTPLTTADKTPRGTPRIHLDRLDFPDVPGAAGYKKHLLKVLHKEARRARWGAGRDNRIEYRFEVTELSVRVEGDVLRVSCSAVGRLPGRQTARSRLTFGGDPAQRTQVVHQVLEIVARGVLTRLSELERQRRGLP
;
A
#
# COMPACT_ATOMS: atom_id res chain seq x y z
N MET A 1 57.83 -7.24 -1.11
CA MET A 1 57.37 -6.39 -2.23
C MET A 1 56.23 -7.12 -2.94
N SER A 2 54.97 -6.77 -2.64
CA SER A 2 53.79 -7.29 -3.35
C SER A 2 52.82 -6.13 -3.57
N ARG A 3 52.44 -5.92 -4.82
CA ARG A 3 51.60 -4.81 -5.31
C ARG A 3 50.13 -4.99 -4.89
N PRO A 4 49.38 -3.91 -4.61
CA PRO A 4 47.94 -3.97 -4.31
C PRO A 4 47.08 -4.04 -5.60
N PRO A 5 45.90 -4.69 -5.57
CA PRO A 5 44.96 -4.64 -6.67
C PRO A 5 44.10 -3.36 -6.62
N LEU A 6 44.20 -2.57 -7.68
CA LEU A 6 43.26 -1.53 -8.08
C LEU A 6 41.90 -2.16 -8.40
N ARG A 7 40.78 -1.59 -7.94
CA ARG A 7 39.51 -1.63 -8.69
C ARG A 7 38.46 -0.60 -8.24
N ARG A 8 38.16 0.25 -9.23
CA ARG A 8 36.85 0.82 -9.63
C ARG A 8 36.21 1.90 -8.77
N VAL A 9 36.55 3.12 -9.18
CA VAL A 9 35.74 4.34 -9.09
C VAL A 9 34.38 4.11 -9.77
N ALA A 10 33.29 4.18 -9.01
CA ALA A 10 31.94 4.22 -9.56
C ALA A 10 31.63 5.68 -9.94
N ARG A 11 31.55 5.91 -11.26
CA ARG A 11 31.16 7.18 -11.87
C ARG A 11 29.71 7.51 -11.54
N TRP A 12 29.49 8.74 -11.10
CA TRP A 12 28.20 9.40 -11.04
C TRP A 12 27.61 9.54 -12.44
N VAL A 13 26.32 9.24 -12.57
CA VAL A 13 25.50 9.61 -13.74
C VAL A 13 24.34 10.46 -13.23
N PRO A 14 24.31 11.76 -13.52
CA PRO A 14 23.11 12.57 -13.36
C PRO A 14 22.45 12.70 -14.74
N LEU A 15 21.27 12.11 -14.94
CA LEU A 15 20.48 12.47 -16.11
C LEU A 15 18.98 12.47 -15.87
N SER A 16 18.43 13.60 -16.29
CA SER A 16 17.14 13.78 -16.92
C SER A 16 15.98 14.23 -16.05
N LEU A 17 15.85 15.55 -16.03
CA LEU A 17 14.58 16.27 -16.14
C LEU A 17 13.62 15.50 -17.05
N VAL A 18 12.42 15.21 -16.53
CA VAL A 18 11.26 14.83 -17.34
C VAL A 18 10.35 16.07 -17.42
N PRO A 19 10.05 16.59 -18.61
CA PRO A 19 9.11 17.70 -18.75
C PRO A 19 7.67 17.23 -18.48
N CYS A 20 6.96 18.02 -17.67
CA CYS A 20 5.52 17.98 -17.51
C CYS A 20 4.83 18.21 -18.86
N VAL A 21 4.21 17.17 -19.41
CA VAL A 21 3.24 17.31 -20.50
C VAL A 21 1.91 17.76 -19.86
N VAL A 22 1.56 19.02 -20.06
CA VAL A 22 0.23 19.56 -19.78
C VAL A 22 -0.69 19.11 -20.92
N ILE A 23 -1.59 18.17 -20.64
CA ILE A 23 -2.65 17.78 -21.57
C ILE A 23 -3.78 18.80 -21.43
N LEU A 24 -3.89 19.69 -22.41
CA LEU A 24 -5.10 20.46 -22.71
C LEU A 24 -6.16 19.50 -23.27
N ALA A 25 -7.37 19.54 -22.72
CA ALA A 25 -8.54 18.90 -23.30
C ALA A 25 -9.70 19.90 -23.41
N PRO A 26 -10.60 19.72 -24.41
CA PRO A 26 -11.26 20.81 -25.11
C PRO A 26 -12.60 21.24 -24.51
N THR A 27 -12.96 22.50 -24.82
CA THR A 27 -14.31 23.06 -24.74
C THR A 27 -15.26 22.33 -25.69
N SER A 28 -16.40 21.87 -25.18
CA SER A 28 -17.60 21.60 -25.99
C SER A 28 -18.82 21.71 -25.08
N GLY A 29 -19.41 22.91 -25.02
CA GLY A 29 -20.76 23.11 -24.52
C GLY A 29 -21.73 22.62 -25.58
N HIS A 30 -22.36 21.47 -25.34
CA HIS A 30 -23.42 20.94 -26.17
C HIS A 30 -24.76 21.31 -25.52
N THR A 31 -25.42 22.31 -26.07
CA THR A 31 -26.80 22.71 -25.74
C THR A 31 -27.76 21.64 -26.27
N ALA A 32 -28.43 20.92 -25.37
CA ALA A 32 -29.56 20.05 -25.72
C ALA A 32 -30.89 20.81 -25.54
N PRO A 33 -31.85 20.68 -26.48
CA PRO A 33 -33.18 21.30 -26.38
C PRO A 33 -34.10 20.56 -25.38
N PRO A 34 -35.14 21.24 -24.86
CA PRO A 34 -36.15 20.62 -23.99
C PRO A 34 -37.18 19.89 -24.87
N GLY A 35 -37.35 18.59 -24.65
CA GLY A 35 -38.31 17.78 -25.39
C GLY A 35 -38.80 16.60 -24.56
N GLU A 36 -40.11 16.61 -24.31
CA GLU A 36 -41.00 15.51 -23.98
C GLU A 36 -40.64 14.54 -22.83
N LEU A 37 -41.39 14.65 -21.73
CA LEU A 37 -41.55 13.58 -20.74
C LEU A 37 -42.38 12.43 -21.33
N PRO A 38 -41.89 11.18 -21.36
CA PRO A 38 -42.75 10.03 -21.63
C PRO A 38 -43.64 9.71 -20.41
N PRO A 39 -44.87 9.20 -20.61
CA PRO A 39 -45.82 8.89 -19.55
C PRO A 39 -45.35 7.71 -18.66
N PRO A 40 -45.81 7.63 -17.39
CA PRO A 40 -45.45 6.55 -16.50
C PRO A 40 -46.12 5.23 -16.95
N GLU A 41 -45.32 4.24 -17.32
CA GLU A 41 -45.80 2.87 -17.50
C GLU A 41 -46.27 2.28 -16.15
N PRO A 42 -47.41 1.56 -16.13
CA PRO A 42 -47.97 0.98 -14.91
C PRO A 42 -47.12 -0.16 -14.38
N LEU A 43 -46.94 -0.16 -13.06
CA LEU A 43 -46.26 -1.19 -12.26
C LEU A 43 -46.79 -2.60 -12.58
N ALA A 44 -46.00 -3.37 -13.32
CA ALA A 44 -46.20 -4.80 -13.48
C ALA A 44 -45.10 -5.57 -12.71
N GLY A 45 -45.46 -6.03 -11.51
CA GLY A 45 -45.04 -7.34 -11.00
C GLY A 45 -43.54 -7.63 -10.87
N GLN A 46 -42.76 -6.80 -10.19
CA GLN A 46 -41.58 -7.31 -9.50
C GLN A 46 -42.00 -7.81 -8.12
N GLU A 47 -42.32 -9.09 -8.00
CA GLU A 47 -42.19 -9.78 -6.71
C GLU A 47 -40.73 -9.62 -6.27
N PRO A 48 -40.42 -8.92 -5.17
CA PRO A 48 -39.09 -9.00 -4.60
C PRO A 48 -38.97 -10.38 -3.98
N THR A 49 -38.34 -11.32 -4.69
CA THR A 49 -37.95 -12.60 -4.12
C THR A 49 -37.05 -12.31 -2.90
N PRO A 50 -37.46 -12.63 -1.66
CA PRO A 50 -36.61 -12.40 -0.52
C PRO A 50 -35.66 -13.60 -0.38
N LEU A 51 -34.35 -13.30 -0.34
CA LEU A 51 -33.30 -14.00 0.41
C LEU A 51 -33.10 -15.49 0.05
N THR A 52 -31.95 -15.93 -0.45
CA THR A 52 -30.83 -16.25 0.46
C THR A 52 -29.58 -16.50 -0.38
N THR A 53 -28.75 -15.46 -0.61
CA THR A 53 -27.32 -15.69 -0.69
C THR A 53 -26.88 -15.93 0.74
N ALA A 54 -26.81 -17.21 1.11
CA ALA A 54 -26.35 -17.63 2.43
C ALA A 54 -25.08 -16.85 2.77
N ASP A 55 -25.16 -16.12 3.87
CA ASP A 55 -24.16 -15.25 4.45
C ASP A 55 -22.87 -16.06 4.71
N LYS A 56 -22.07 -16.24 3.66
CA LYS A 56 -20.74 -16.86 3.71
C LYS A 56 -19.72 -15.86 4.23
N THR A 57 -20.12 -14.91 5.09
CA THR A 57 -19.14 -14.15 5.86
C THR A 57 -18.58 -15.08 6.91
N PRO A 58 -17.32 -15.54 6.77
CA PRO A 58 -16.79 -16.50 7.71
C PRO A 58 -16.66 -15.84 9.08
N ARG A 59 -17.18 -16.50 10.14
CA ARG A 59 -17.19 -15.90 11.48
C ARG A 59 -15.78 -15.85 12.07
N GLY A 60 -15.47 -14.71 12.70
CA GLY A 60 -14.23 -14.48 13.45
C GLY A 60 -13.06 -13.95 12.62
N THR A 61 -11.97 -13.62 13.30
CA THR A 61 -10.72 -13.10 12.71
C THR A 61 -9.73 -14.24 12.50
N PRO A 62 -9.06 -14.32 11.34
CA PRO A 62 -8.12 -15.38 11.05
C PRO A 62 -6.80 -15.19 11.81
N ARG A 63 -5.99 -16.24 11.89
CA ARG A 63 -4.63 -16.16 12.43
C ARG A 63 -3.69 -15.60 11.37
N ILE A 64 -3.18 -14.39 11.57
CA ILE A 64 -2.25 -13.74 10.64
C ILE A 64 -0.80 -13.94 11.11
N HIS A 65 0.04 -14.49 10.24
CA HIS A 65 1.45 -14.75 10.51
C HIS A 65 2.35 -14.01 9.53
N LEU A 66 3.33 -13.28 10.06
CA LEU A 66 4.40 -12.69 9.26
C LEU A 66 5.48 -13.75 9.05
N ASP A 67 5.58 -14.29 7.84
CA ASP A 67 6.56 -15.33 7.47
C ASP A 67 7.98 -14.76 7.44
N ARG A 68 8.16 -13.61 6.79
CA ARG A 68 9.47 -12.98 6.60
C ARG A 68 9.37 -11.47 6.59
N LEU A 69 10.31 -10.81 7.27
CA LEU A 69 10.54 -9.37 7.23
C LEU A 69 11.95 -9.05 6.74
N ASP A 70 12.05 -8.52 5.53
CA ASP A 70 13.28 -7.96 4.98
C ASP A 70 13.28 -6.44 5.17
N PHE A 71 14.41 -5.91 5.63
CA PHE A 71 14.57 -4.49 5.94
C PHE A 71 15.98 -4.04 5.50
N PRO A 72 16.13 -2.87 4.86
CA PRO A 72 17.40 -2.42 4.33
C PRO A 72 18.34 -2.04 5.47
N ASP A 73 19.64 -2.20 5.24
CA ASP A 73 20.65 -1.80 6.22
C ASP A 73 20.83 -0.28 6.17
N VAL A 74 20.32 0.41 7.19
CA VAL A 74 20.37 1.87 7.34
C VAL A 74 20.75 2.23 8.79
N PRO A 75 21.33 3.41 9.04
CA PRO A 75 21.60 3.86 10.40
C PRO A 75 20.34 3.84 11.27
N GLY A 76 20.37 3.10 12.38
CA GLY A 76 19.22 2.91 13.26
C GLY A 76 18.23 1.82 12.82
N ALA A 77 18.57 0.99 11.82
CA ALA A 77 17.70 -0.04 11.27
C ALA A 77 17.10 -0.97 12.32
N ALA A 78 17.87 -1.36 13.36
CA ALA A 78 17.36 -2.24 14.42
C ALA A 78 16.15 -1.63 15.16
N GLY A 79 16.19 -0.33 15.47
CA GLY A 79 15.11 0.39 16.13
C GLY A 79 13.87 0.48 15.23
N TYR A 80 14.08 0.88 13.97
CA TYR A 80 13.00 0.99 12.98
C TYR A 80 12.37 -0.36 12.66
N LYS A 81 13.17 -1.42 12.52
CA LYS A 81 12.69 -2.79 12.30
C LYS A 81 11.84 -3.27 13.47
N LYS A 82 12.27 -3.02 14.72
CA LYS A 82 11.49 -3.36 15.92
C LYS A 82 10.18 -2.59 15.98
N HIS A 83 10.19 -1.31 15.62
CA HIS A 83 8.96 -0.51 15.54
C HIS A 83 8.02 -1.03 14.44
N LEU A 84 8.54 -1.27 13.23
CA LEU A 84 7.79 -1.79 12.10
C LEU A 84 7.15 -3.14 12.42
N LEU A 85 7.85 -4.06 13.10
CA LEU A 85 7.27 -5.33 13.54
C LEU A 85 6.04 -5.15 14.43
N LYS A 86 6.09 -4.20 15.38
CA LYS A 86 4.94 -3.89 16.25
C LYS A 86 3.77 -3.34 15.44
N VAL A 87 4.05 -2.44 14.50
CA VAL A 87 3.03 -1.87 13.62
C VAL A 87 2.41 -2.96 12.74
N LEU A 88 3.22 -3.80 12.10
CA LEU A 88 2.74 -4.90 11.26
C LEU A 88 1.81 -5.84 12.04
N HIS A 89 2.17 -6.24 13.26
CA HIS A 89 1.29 -7.05 14.11
C HIS A 89 -0.01 -6.34 14.52
N LYS A 90 0.04 -5.03 14.76
CA LYS A 90 -1.14 -4.23 15.10
C LYS A 90 -2.07 -4.10 13.90
N GLU A 91 -1.55 -3.69 12.76
CA GLU A 91 -2.32 -3.43 11.54
C GLU A 91 -2.80 -4.73 10.89
N ALA A 92 -2.03 -5.81 10.94
CA ALA A 92 -2.47 -7.12 10.46
C ALA A 92 -3.70 -7.63 11.20
N ARG A 93 -3.81 -7.37 12.51
CA ARG A 93 -4.99 -7.73 13.31
C ARG A 93 -6.20 -6.84 13.04
N ARG A 94 -5.98 -5.61 12.57
CA ARG A 94 -7.04 -4.63 12.27
C ARG A 94 -7.58 -4.76 10.86
N ALA A 95 -6.75 -5.25 9.94
CA ALA A 95 -7.14 -5.43 8.54
C ALA A 95 -8.27 -6.46 8.40
N ARG A 96 -9.15 -6.23 7.43
CA ARG A 96 -10.29 -7.11 7.14
C ARG A 96 -9.89 -8.11 6.08
N TRP A 97 -9.47 -9.31 6.50
CA TRP A 97 -8.96 -10.35 5.60
C TRP A 97 -10.05 -11.22 4.96
N GLY A 98 -11.30 -11.15 5.43
CA GLY A 98 -12.38 -11.99 4.93
C GLY A 98 -12.14 -13.49 5.11
N ALA A 99 -11.41 -13.90 6.15
CA ALA A 99 -11.21 -15.30 6.46
C ALA A 99 -11.67 -15.56 7.90
N GLY A 100 -12.27 -16.73 8.15
CA GLY A 100 -12.78 -17.08 9.47
C GLY A 100 -11.67 -17.46 10.44
N ARG A 101 -12.03 -17.65 11.71
CA ARG A 101 -11.09 -17.98 12.80
C ARG A 101 -10.19 -19.20 12.53
N ASP A 102 -10.67 -20.18 11.76
CA ASP A 102 -9.94 -21.41 11.45
C ASP A 102 -8.92 -21.24 10.31
N ASN A 103 -8.89 -20.07 9.67
CA ASN A 103 -7.95 -19.81 8.58
C ASN A 103 -6.65 -19.22 9.13
N ARG A 104 -5.54 -19.69 8.55
CA ARG A 104 -4.22 -19.09 8.72
C ARG A 104 -3.84 -18.35 7.44
N ILE A 105 -3.42 -17.10 7.57
CA ILE A 105 -2.93 -16.29 6.45
C ILE A 105 -1.49 -15.92 6.76
N GLU A 106 -0.60 -16.30 5.84
CA GLU A 106 0.81 -15.96 5.91
C GLU A 106 1.12 -14.87 4.89
N TYR A 107 1.96 -13.93 5.27
CA TYR A 107 2.44 -12.90 4.36
C TYR A 107 3.92 -12.60 4.59
N ARG A 108 4.57 -12.12 3.54
CA ARG A 108 5.93 -11.59 3.57
C ARG A 108 5.89 -10.09 3.43
N PHE A 109 6.79 -9.40 4.09
CA PHE A 109 6.92 -7.96 4.02
C PHE A 109 8.38 -7.58 3.78
N GLU A 110 8.61 -6.67 2.84
CA GLU A 110 9.94 -6.22 2.44
C GLU A 110 9.92 -4.69 2.32
N VAL A 111 10.80 -4.02 3.07
CA VAL A 111 11.10 -2.61 2.81
C VAL A 111 12.19 -2.57 1.74
N THR A 112 11.85 -2.11 0.54
CA THR A 112 12.79 -2.09 -0.59
C THR A 112 13.65 -0.83 -0.61
N GLU A 113 13.15 0.27 -0.03
CA GLU A 113 13.85 1.55 0.03
C GLU A 113 13.49 2.26 1.33
N LEU A 114 14.49 2.75 2.05
CA LEU A 114 14.33 3.71 3.13
C LEU A 114 15.47 4.72 3.04
N SER A 115 15.15 5.96 2.66
CA SER A 115 16.10 7.05 2.50
C SER A 115 15.70 8.19 3.41
N VAL A 116 16.67 8.73 4.15
CA VAL A 116 16.48 9.86 5.06
C VAL A 116 17.53 10.90 4.71
N ARG A 117 17.09 12.06 4.22
CA ARG A 117 17.96 13.16 3.77
C ARG A 117 17.51 14.46 4.43
N VAL A 118 18.45 15.32 4.74
CA VAL A 118 18.17 16.69 5.19
C VAL A 118 18.47 17.61 4.00
N GLU A 119 17.47 18.37 3.58
CA GLU A 119 17.53 19.34 2.48
C GLU A 119 17.22 20.72 3.07
N GLY A 120 18.25 21.52 3.35
CA GLY A 120 18.11 22.76 4.11
C GLY A 120 17.59 22.47 5.52
N ASP A 121 16.47 23.10 5.89
CA ASP A 121 15.81 22.94 7.20
C ASP A 121 14.74 21.83 7.22
N VAL A 122 14.61 21.05 6.14
CA VAL A 122 13.58 20.01 6.02
C VAL A 122 14.21 18.63 5.98
N LEU A 123 13.71 17.73 6.82
CA LEU A 123 14.00 16.31 6.74
C LEU A 123 13.06 15.65 5.73
N ARG A 124 13.61 15.10 4.64
CA ARG A 124 12.89 14.29 3.66
C ARG A 124 13.12 12.80 3.93
N VAL A 125 12.04 12.07 4.14
CA VAL A 125 12.03 10.62 4.32
C VAL A 125 11.27 9.98 3.16
N SER A 126 11.93 9.08 2.43
CA SER A 126 11.33 8.27 1.36
C SER A 126 11.33 6.81 1.76
N CYS A 127 10.19 6.14 1.66
CA CYS A 127 10.04 4.73 1.96
C CYS A 127 9.25 4.01 0.87
N SER A 128 9.76 2.86 0.43
CA SER A 128 9.06 1.93 -0.47
C SER A 128 9.00 0.56 0.19
N ALA A 129 7.83 -0.08 0.20
CA ALA A 129 7.66 -1.42 0.72
C ALA A 129 6.76 -2.28 -0.17
N VAL A 130 6.96 -3.60 -0.08
CA VAL A 130 6.21 -4.62 -0.81
C VAL A 130 5.75 -5.68 0.19
N GLY A 131 4.46 -5.99 0.14
CA GLY A 131 3.86 -7.15 0.79
C GLY A 131 3.55 -8.24 -0.23
N ARG A 132 3.70 -9.50 0.16
CA ARG A 132 3.41 -10.65 -0.71
C ARG A 132 2.56 -11.68 0.05
N LEU A 133 1.51 -12.16 -0.61
CA LEU A 133 0.73 -13.32 -0.17
C LEU A 133 1.19 -14.59 -0.91
N PRO A 134 0.93 -15.79 -0.35
CA PRO A 134 1.07 -17.03 -1.09
C PRO A 134 0.19 -17.00 -2.36
N GLY A 135 0.73 -17.53 -3.48
CA GLY A 135 0.03 -17.48 -4.77
C GLY A 135 0.31 -16.25 -5.63
N ARG A 136 1.47 -15.59 -5.43
CA ARG A 136 2.00 -14.48 -6.26
C ARG A 136 1.24 -13.15 -6.21
N GLN A 137 0.25 -13.00 -5.34
CA GLN A 137 -0.40 -11.70 -5.12
C GLN A 137 0.52 -10.78 -4.32
N THR A 138 0.65 -9.53 -4.77
CA THR A 138 1.54 -8.55 -4.14
C THR A 138 0.87 -7.20 -4.02
N ALA A 139 1.28 -6.44 -3.00
CA ALA A 139 0.90 -5.06 -2.79
C ALA A 139 2.16 -4.23 -2.60
N ARG A 140 2.22 -3.05 -3.19
CA ARG A 140 3.34 -2.11 -3.05
C ARG A 140 2.81 -0.79 -2.54
N SER A 141 3.55 -0.16 -1.65
CA SER A 141 3.31 1.22 -1.22
C SER A 141 4.62 1.99 -1.24
N ARG A 142 4.53 3.26 -1.64
CA ARG A 142 5.64 4.20 -1.65
C ARG A 142 5.14 5.52 -1.10
N LEU A 143 5.93 6.11 -0.21
CA LEU A 143 5.63 7.41 0.39
C LEU A 143 6.91 8.21 0.54
N THR A 144 6.80 9.50 0.25
CA THR A 144 7.81 10.49 0.62
C THR A 144 7.15 11.52 1.51
N PHE A 145 7.78 11.84 2.64
CA PHE A 145 7.25 12.76 3.63
C PHE A 145 8.34 13.72 4.11
N GLY A 146 7.96 14.98 4.34
CA GLY A 146 8.82 16.02 4.86
C GLY A 146 8.48 16.33 6.32
N GLY A 147 9.48 16.59 7.16
CA GLY A 147 9.26 16.96 8.55
C GLY A 147 10.43 17.73 9.15
N ASP A 148 10.34 17.99 10.45
CA ASP A 148 11.39 18.65 11.22
C ASP A 148 12.59 17.71 11.43
N PRO A 149 13.83 18.14 11.11
CA PRO A 149 15.04 17.37 11.37
C PRO A 149 15.25 17.02 12.85
N ALA A 150 14.77 17.85 13.79
CA ALA A 150 14.84 17.55 15.22
C ALA A 150 13.99 16.33 15.61
N GLN A 151 12.94 16.03 14.83
CA GLN A 151 12.00 14.92 15.09
C GLN A 151 12.24 13.70 14.19
N ARG A 152 13.47 13.53 13.69
CA ARG A 152 13.82 12.49 12.71
C ARG A 152 13.23 11.11 12.96
N THR A 153 13.39 10.59 14.17
CA THR A 153 12.89 9.26 14.53
C THR A 153 11.37 9.16 14.43
N GLN A 154 10.65 10.20 14.87
CA GLN A 154 9.19 10.23 14.82
C GLN A 154 8.69 10.27 13.39
N VAL A 155 9.30 11.11 12.55
CA VAL A 155 8.97 11.21 11.12
C VAL A 155 9.17 9.87 10.41
N VAL A 156 10.30 9.18 10.66
CA VAL A 156 10.55 7.86 10.08
C VAL A 156 9.54 6.83 10.57
N HIS A 157 9.21 6.80 11.86
CA HIS A 157 8.17 5.90 12.40
C HIS A 157 6.81 6.14 11.75
N GLN A 158 6.40 7.40 11.60
CA GLN A 158 5.14 7.76 10.97
C GLN A 158 5.09 7.30 9.51
N VAL A 159 6.16 7.51 8.75
CA VAL A 159 6.25 7.03 7.35
C VAL A 159 6.13 5.52 7.28
N LEU A 160 6.85 4.80 8.14
CA LEU A 160 6.77 3.33 8.21
C LEU A 160 5.36 2.86 8.57
N GLU A 161 4.65 3.55 9.47
CA GLU A 161 3.27 3.21 9.83
C GLU A 161 2.30 3.37 8.66
N ILE A 162 2.39 4.48 7.94
CA ILE A 162 1.52 4.75 6.77
C ILE A 162 1.77 3.70 5.68
N VAL A 163 3.04 3.43 5.37
CA VAL A 163 3.42 2.46 4.33
C VAL A 163 2.98 1.05 4.71
N ALA A 164 3.21 0.62 5.96
CA ALA A 164 2.81 -0.69 6.45
C ALA A 164 1.29 -0.88 6.39
N ARG A 165 0.52 0.13 6.85
CA ARG A 165 -0.94 0.13 6.76
C ARG A 165 -1.42 0.01 5.32
N GLY A 166 -0.86 0.81 4.41
CA GLY A 166 -1.25 0.78 2.99
C GLY A 166 -1.05 -0.60 2.35
N VAL A 167 0.10 -1.24 2.60
CA VAL A 167 0.39 -2.59 2.10
C VAL A 167 -0.58 -3.62 2.70
N LEU A 168 -0.77 -3.62 4.03
CA LEU A 168 -1.62 -4.61 4.70
C LEU A 168 -3.11 -4.50 4.32
N THR A 169 -3.63 -3.27 4.20
CA THR A 169 -4.98 -3.04 3.69
C THR A 169 -5.13 -3.66 2.31
N ARG A 170 -4.19 -3.37 1.39
CA ARG A 170 -4.26 -3.91 0.03
C ARG A 170 -4.10 -5.42 -0.03
N LEU A 171 -3.24 -6.03 0.79
CA LEU A 171 -3.16 -7.48 0.90
C LEU A 171 -4.47 -8.10 1.40
N SER A 172 -5.12 -7.46 2.38
CA SER A 172 -6.39 -7.97 2.92
C SER A 172 -7.53 -7.93 1.90
N GLU A 173 -7.54 -6.91 1.03
CA GLU A 173 -8.46 -6.84 -0.11
C GLU A 173 -8.19 -7.94 -1.13
N LEU A 174 -6.92 -8.17 -1.49
CA LEU A 174 -6.54 -9.23 -2.44
C LEU A 174 -6.91 -10.62 -1.90
N GLU A 175 -6.77 -10.84 -0.59
CA GLU A 175 -7.20 -12.07 0.08
C GLU A 175 -8.73 -12.26 0.03
N ARG A 176 -9.50 -11.19 0.25
CA ARG A 176 -10.97 -11.21 0.10
C ARG A 176 -11.39 -11.54 -1.32
N GLN A 177 -10.77 -10.89 -2.30
CA GLN A 177 -11.02 -11.12 -3.72
C GLN A 177 -10.72 -12.58 -4.10
N ARG A 178 -9.61 -13.14 -3.61
CA ARG A 178 -9.26 -14.56 -3.82
C ARG A 178 -10.33 -15.52 -3.29
N ARG A 179 -11.04 -15.12 -2.23
CA ARG A 179 -12.11 -15.90 -1.60
C ARG A 179 -13.51 -15.61 -2.16
N GLY A 180 -13.62 -14.71 -3.14
CA GLY A 180 -14.91 -14.28 -3.71
C GLY A 180 -15.75 -13.44 -2.75
N LEU A 181 -15.11 -12.78 -1.77
CA LEU A 181 -15.79 -11.86 -0.86
C LEU A 181 -15.71 -10.43 -1.40
N PRO A 182 -16.78 -9.62 -1.25
CA PRO A 182 -16.70 -8.18 -1.49
C PRO A 182 -15.70 -7.58 -0.52
#